data_AF-A0A9D0VGB1-F1
#
_entry.id   AF-A0A9D0VGB1-F1
#
_cell.length_a   1.000
_cell.length_b   1.000
_cell.length_c   1.000
_cell.angle_alpha   90.00
_cell.angle_beta   90.00
_cell.angle_gamma   90.00
#
_symmetry.space_group_name_H-M   'P 1'
#
loop_
_entity.id
_entity.type
_entity.pdbx_description
1 polymer ?
#
loop_
_entity_poly.entity_id
_entity_poly.type
_entity_poly.pdbx_seq_one_letter_code
_entity_poly.pdbx_strand_id
1 'polypeptide(L)'
;MKLTNRCLLVLLWTGCAAPATETPTGPTAPPVVTEDDPPSEYIYEEESPPEPTASLAEISDALQDAIDTTLWVNAAPVSAAYNAAMATSSQQCPYFYTTPDGTYWYDSCTAPSGASFDGYVFAYEAQGVLDPYSGMILDYWYAFGGATVSVPGGDRLELGGLALVQEGTINDGVDINVYVSQLQGSFAWDGAEAAGTWLETDIDPDLTLYITDIPLLNSASTFVDGGFGGLDGWAIAFDENIIFDEVLGSSCDREISGTLGIRSPDGHWYDVRFDGPVDETDMVPQSECDGCGTAYFQGEEIGEVCTDFRPLLTWGAKPW
;
A
#
# COMPACT_ATOMS: atom_id res chain seq x y z
N MET A 1 -6.34 -9.16 31.83
CA MET A 1 -7.01 -7.89 31.47
C MET A 1 -7.18 -7.97 29.97
N LYS A 2 -8.38 -8.28 29.46
CA LYS A 2 -8.62 -8.51 28.03
C LYS A 2 -8.82 -7.14 27.36
N LEU A 3 -7.81 -6.67 26.64
CA LEU A 3 -7.91 -5.53 25.74
C LEU A 3 -8.35 -6.07 24.38
N THR A 4 -9.64 -5.95 24.08
CA THR A 4 -10.17 -6.17 22.73
C THR A 4 -9.92 -4.87 21.96
N ASN A 5 -8.82 -4.80 21.22
CA ASN A 5 -8.58 -3.73 20.25
C ASN A 5 -9.43 -4.03 19.01
N ARG A 6 -10.58 -3.37 18.92
CA ARG A 6 -11.36 -3.34 17.68
C ARG A 6 -10.86 -2.15 16.87
N CYS A 7 -10.17 -2.42 15.76
CA CYS A 7 -10.03 -1.47 14.66
C CYS A 7 -11.44 -1.03 14.25
N LEU A 8 -11.85 0.16 14.69
CA LEU A 8 -13.11 0.78 14.31
C LEU A 8 -12.81 1.72 13.15
N LEU A 9 -12.78 1.17 11.94
CA LEU A 9 -12.83 1.96 10.71
C LEU A 9 -14.25 2.54 10.59
N VAL A 10 -14.42 3.81 10.98
CA VAL A 10 -15.71 4.51 10.89
C VAL A 10 -15.90 5.03 9.46
N LEU A 11 -16.54 4.22 8.61
CA LEU A 11 -17.10 4.68 7.34
C LEU A 11 -18.34 5.55 7.60
N LEU A 12 -18.16 6.87 7.57
CA LEU A 12 -19.25 7.85 7.59
C LEU A 12 -19.96 7.87 6.23
N TRP A 13 -20.92 6.96 6.06
CA TRP A 13 -21.90 7.03 4.98
C TRP A 13 -22.95 8.11 5.31
N THR A 14 -22.72 9.35 4.86
CA THR A 14 -23.77 10.38 4.85
C THR A 14 -24.75 10.09 3.73
N GLY A 15 -25.85 9.42 4.05
CA GLY A 15 -26.98 9.27 3.15
C GLY A 15 -27.65 10.62 2.88
N CYS A 16 -27.49 11.16 1.66
CA CYS A 16 -28.29 12.27 1.19
C CYS A 16 -29.73 11.80 0.95
N ALA A 17 -30.65 12.17 1.84
CA ALA A 17 -32.08 12.03 1.62
C ALA A 17 -32.52 13.00 0.51
N ALA A 18 -32.92 12.46 -0.65
CA ALA A 18 -33.48 13.24 -1.73
C ALA A 18 -34.86 13.82 -1.31
N PRO A 19 -35.15 15.11 -1.60
CA PRO A 19 -36.45 15.69 -1.33
C PRO A 19 -37.54 15.10 -2.24
N ALA A 20 -38.70 14.82 -1.65
CA ALA A 20 -39.89 14.38 -2.36
C ALA A 20 -40.31 15.43 -3.41
N THR A 21 -40.36 15.02 -4.68
CA THR A 21 -40.78 15.89 -5.79
C THR A 21 -42.26 15.68 -6.05
N GLU A 22 -43.05 16.76 -6.01
CA GLU A 22 -44.48 16.76 -6.34
C GLU A 22 -44.69 16.57 -7.85
N THR A 23 -45.62 15.67 -8.21
CA THR A 23 -45.95 15.29 -9.59
C THR A 23 -46.80 16.36 -10.28
N PRO A 24 -46.34 16.99 -11.39
CA PRO A 24 -47.18 17.85 -12.23
C PRO A 24 -48.04 17.02 -13.18
N THR A 25 -49.32 17.39 -13.29
CA THR A 25 -50.29 16.77 -14.18
C THR A 25 -50.20 17.31 -15.61
N GLY A 26 -49.89 16.42 -16.56
CA GLY A 26 -50.24 16.50 -18.00
C GLY A 26 -49.28 17.31 -18.89
N PRO A 27 -48.86 16.75 -20.03
CA PRO A 27 -49.73 16.78 -21.22
C PRO A 27 -49.80 15.47 -22.02
N THR A 28 -50.77 15.45 -22.94
CA THR A 28 -51.19 14.40 -23.88
C THR A 28 -50.06 13.53 -24.44
N ALA A 29 -50.26 12.21 -24.32
CA ALA A 29 -49.30 11.20 -24.77
C ALA A 29 -49.01 11.30 -26.28
N PRO A 30 -47.72 11.37 -26.68
CA PRO A 30 -47.33 11.18 -28.07
C PRO A 30 -47.68 9.76 -28.56
N PRO A 31 -47.75 9.54 -29.89
CA PRO A 31 -48.00 8.20 -30.44
C PRO A 31 -47.02 7.19 -29.84
N VAL A 32 -47.54 6.02 -29.46
CA VAL A 32 -46.75 4.89 -28.96
C VAL A 32 -45.78 4.49 -30.08
N VAL A 33 -44.55 4.99 -29.98
CA VAL A 33 -43.40 4.37 -30.61
C VAL A 33 -43.26 3.05 -29.87
N THR A 34 -43.49 1.93 -30.56
CA THR A 34 -43.06 0.63 -30.06
C THR A 34 -41.58 0.78 -29.75
N GLU A 35 -41.22 0.77 -28.47
CA GLU A 35 -39.83 0.66 -28.02
C GLU A 35 -39.22 -0.48 -28.82
N ASP A 36 -38.32 -0.13 -29.76
CA ASP A 36 -37.42 -1.10 -30.34
C ASP A 36 -36.78 -1.82 -29.14
N ASP A 37 -36.84 -3.16 -29.13
CA ASP A 37 -36.24 -3.96 -28.06
C ASP A 37 -34.88 -3.35 -27.71
N PRO A 38 -34.61 -3.08 -26.41
CA PRO A 38 -33.32 -2.54 -26.02
C PRO A 38 -32.25 -3.43 -26.66
N PRO A 39 -31.19 -2.84 -27.25
CA PRO A 39 -30.17 -3.62 -27.92
C PRO A 39 -29.78 -4.74 -26.98
N SER A 40 -29.92 -5.99 -27.45
CA SER A 40 -29.60 -7.16 -26.66
C SER A 40 -28.23 -6.92 -26.06
N GLU A 41 -28.11 -7.08 -24.75
CA GLU A 41 -26.82 -6.98 -24.06
C GLU A 41 -25.82 -7.82 -24.87
N TYR A 42 -24.74 -7.18 -25.33
CA TYR A 42 -23.73 -7.85 -26.12
C TYR A 42 -22.97 -8.80 -25.19
N ILE A 43 -23.57 -9.95 -24.90
CA ILE A 43 -22.94 -11.06 -24.20
C ILE A 43 -22.05 -11.73 -25.24
N TYR A 44 -20.75 -11.43 -25.18
CA TYR A 44 -19.75 -12.23 -25.88
C TYR A 44 -19.64 -13.56 -25.15
N GLU A 45 -20.24 -14.60 -25.72
CA GLU A 45 -19.94 -15.98 -25.29
C GLU A 45 -18.51 -16.28 -25.75
N GLU A 46 -17.55 -16.30 -24.82
CA GLU A 46 -16.21 -16.80 -25.12
C GLU A 46 -16.29 -18.30 -25.40
N GLU A 47 -15.73 -18.74 -26.53
CA GLU A 47 -15.86 -20.13 -27.00
C GLU A 47 -15.15 -21.15 -26.08
N SER A 48 -14.24 -20.70 -25.21
CA SER A 48 -13.62 -21.48 -24.14
C SER A 48 -13.01 -20.54 -23.10
N PRO A 49 -13.05 -20.88 -21.80
CA PRO A 49 -12.28 -20.15 -20.81
C PRO A 49 -10.79 -20.19 -21.18
N PRO A 50 -10.03 -19.11 -20.93
CA PRO A 50 -8.59 -19.14 -21.14
C PRO A 50 -7.96 -20.22 -20.26
N GLU A 51 -6.81 -20.73 -20.71
CA GLU A 51 -5.98 -21.66 -19.94
C GLU A 51 -4.92 -20.87 -19.18
N PRO A 52 -4.43 -21.37 -18.03
CA PRO A 52 -3.32 -20.74 -17.31
C PRO A 52 -2.09 -20.68 -18.21
N THR A 53 -1.50 -19.49 -18.31
CA THR A 53 -0.34 -19.22 -19.17
C THR A 53 0.98 -19.35 -18.42
N ALA A 54 0.96 -19.17 -17.10
CA ALA A 54 2.09 -19.37 -16.21
C ALA A 54 2.02 -20.74 -15.55
N SER A 55 3.19 -21.36 -15.39
CA SER A 55 3.36 -22.57 -14.60
C SER A 55 3.38 -22.26 -13.09
N LEU A 56 3.07 -23.26 -12.26
CA LEU A 56 3.18 -23.14 -10.80
C LEU A 56 4.58 -22.71 -10.33
N ALA A 57 5.64 -23.13 -11.05
CA ALA A 57 7.01 -22.72 -10.75
C ALA A 57 7.22 -21.23 -11.01
N GLU A 58 6.72 -20.69 -12.13
CA GLU A 58 6.81 -19.25 -12.43
C GLU A 58 6.01 -18.41 -11.43
N ILE A 59 4.84 -18.90 -10.98
CA ILE A 59 4.03 -18.25 -9.94
C ILE A 59 4.79 -18.24 -8.60
N SER A 60 5.41 -19.36 -8.22
CA SER A 60 6.19 -19.50 -6.99
C SER A 60 7.42 -18.59 -7.00
N ASP A 61 8.17 -18.54 -8.10
CA ASP A 61 9.33 -17.66 -8.25
C ASP A 61 8.90 -16.18 -8.18
N ALA A 62 7.84 -15.79 -8.90
CA ALA A 62 7.32 -14.42 -8.88
C ALA A 62 6.80 -14.00 -7.49
N LEU A 63 6.15 -14.92 -6.75
CA LEU A 63 5.77 -14.69 -5.36
C LEU A 63 7.00 -14.45 -4.48
N GLN A 64 8.04 -15.28 -4.60
CA GLN A 64 9.24 -15.12 -3.78
C GLN A 64 9.91 -13.77 -4.06
N ASP A 65 10.06 -13.39 -5.32
CA ASP A 65 10.63 -12.09 -5.71
C ASP A 65 9.82 -10.92 -5.13
N ALA A 66 8.49 -11.02 -5.15
CA ALA A 66 7.61 -10.02 -4.56
C ALA A 66 7.76 -9.92 -3.03
N ILE A 67 7.85 -11.04 -2.33
CA ILE A 67 8.05 -11.07 -0.88
C ILE A 67 9.42 -10.50 -0.49
N ASP A 68 10.48 -10.86 -1.21
CA ASP A 68 11.82 -10.32 -0.99
C ASP A 68 11.89 -8.81 -1.26
N THR A 69 11.00 -8.29 -2.12
CA THR A 69 10.91 -6.87 -2.48
C THR A 69 10.06 -6.04 -1.50
N THR A 70 9.13 -6.66 -0.78
CA THR A 70 8.09 -5.96 -0.01
C THR A 70 8.64 -4.96 1.00
N LEU A 71 9.64 -5.33 1.82
CA LEU A 71 10.20 -4.40 2.82
C LEU A 71 11.10 -3.32 2.20
N TRP A 72 11.66 -3.59 1.02
CA TRP A 72 12.45 -2.60 0.28
C TRP A 72 11.59 -1.50 -0.33
N VAL A 73 10.32 -1.81 -0.67
CA VAL A 73 9.32 -0.84 -1.15
C VAL A 73 8.66 -0.13 0.04
N ASN A 74 9.20 1.03 0.42
CA ASN A 74 8.70 1.82 1.55
C ASN A 74 8.78 3.33 1.26
N ALA A 75 8.15 4.16 2.10
CA ALA A 75 8.06 5.60 1.88
C ALA A 75 9.31 6.42 2.30
N ALA A 76 10.34 5.81 2.89
CA ALA A 76 11.52 6.55 3.36
C ALA A 76 12.32 7.20 2.22
N PRO A 77 12.56 6.55 1.07
CA PRO A 77 13.13 7.20 -0.10
C PRO A 77 12.32 8.42 -0.59
N VAL A 78 11.00 8.37 -0.52
CA VAL A 78 10.12 9.50 -0.91
C VAL A 78 10.32 10.68 0.03
N SER A 79 10.39 10.43 1.34
CA SER A 79 10.71 11.47 2.34
C SER A 79 12.08 12.11 2.08
N ALA A 80 13.10 11.31 1.79
CA ALA A 80 14.44 11.79 1.47
C ALA A 80 14.45 12.66 0.21
N ALA A 81 13.84 12.18 -0.88
CA ALA A 81 13.73 12.90 -2.15
C ALA A 81 12.97 14.24 -1.98
N TYR A 82 11.87 14.22 -1.24
CA TYR A 82 11.10 15.42 -0.90
C TYR A 82 11.94 16.46 -0.16
N ASN A 83 12.67 16.04 0.88
CA ASN A 83 13.53 16.93 1.65
C ASN A 83 14.67 17.51 0.80
N ALA A 84 15.26 16.70 -0.09
CA ALA A 84 16.30 17.13 -1.02
C ALA A 84 15.77 18.19 -2.02
N ALA A 85 14.62 17.93 -2.64
CA ALA A 85 13.98 18.88 -3.56
C ALA A 85 13.69 20.22 -2.87
N MET A 86 13.23 20.15 -1.62
CA MET A 86 12.77 21.32 -0.86
C MET A 86 13.90 22.12 -0.22
N ALA A 87 15.08 21.52 -0.04
CA ALA A 87 16.28 22.24 0.33
C ALA A 87 16.70 23.29 -0.73
N THR A 88 16.22 23.15 -1.98
CA THR A 88 16.48 24.11 -3.06
C THR A 88 15.45 25.24 -3.17
N SER A 89 14.44 25.21 -2.30
CA SER A 89 13.41 26.25 -2.24
C SER A 89 13.98 27.63 -1.92
N SER A 90 13.21 28.65 -2.29
CA SER A 90 13.48 30.05 -1.95
C SER A 90 12.27 30.66 -1.25
N GLN A 91 12.41 31.88 -0.73
CA GLN A 91 11.28 32.60 -0.13
C GLN A 91 10.10 32.84 -1.09
N GLN A 92 10.29 32.63 -2.40
CA GLN A 92 9.29 32.88 -3.44
C GLN A 92 8.82 31.60 -4.16
N CYS A 93 9.43 30.44 -3.90
CA CYS A 93 9.07 29.21 -4.58
C CYS A 93 9.55 27.96 -3.81
N PRO A 94 8.66 27.00 -3.45
CA PRO A 94 7.20 27.04 -3.64
C PRO A 94 6.53 28.19 -2.88
N TYR A 95 5.31 28.57 -3.29
CA TYR A 95 4.44 29.35 -2.40
C TYR A 95 3.97 28.43 -1.28
N PHE A 96 3.99 28.94 -0.04
CA PHE A 96 3.63 28.13 1.10
C PHE A 96 2.97 28.90 2.23
N TYR A 97 2.20 28.17 3.04
CA TYR A 97 1.82 28.59 4.38
C TYR A 97 1.94 27.41 5.34
N THR A 98 2.24 27.70 6.61
CA THR A 98 2.40 26.69 7.65
C THR A 98 1.32 26.87 8.71
N THR A 99 0.71 25.76 9.12
CA THR A 99 -0.20 25.64 10.25
C THR A 99 0.48 24.81 11.35
N PRO A 100 -0.11 24.70 12.56
CA PRO A 100 0.38 23.74 13.56
C PRO A 100 0.40 22.29 13.06
N ASP A 101 -0.41 21.98 12.04
CA ASP A 101 -0.61 20.63 11.50
C ASP A 101 0.23 20.36 10.24
N GLY A 102 1.04 21.32 9.77
CA GLY A 102 1.98 21.11 8.66
C GLY A 102 2.14 22.28 7.72
N THR A 103 2.84 22.03 6.63
CA THR A 103 3.13 23.02 5.59
C THR A 103 2.43 22.65 4.30
N TYR A 104 1.73 23.63 3.73
CA TYR A 104 1.01 23.54 2.47
C TYR A 104 1.79 24.28 1.40
N TRP A 105 2.17 23.58 0.33
CA TRP A 105 2.79 24.11 -0.88
C TRP A 105 1.80 24.08 -2.02
N TYR A 106 1.78 25.12 -2.84
CA TYR A 106 0.75 25.27 -3.85
C TYR A 106 1.17 26.19 -5.00
N ASP A 107 0.40 26.09 -6.09
CA ASP A 107 0.51 26.91 -7.32
C ASP A 107 1.83 26.65 -8.07
N SER A 108 2.10 27.42 -9.13
CA SER A 108 3.30 27.26 -9.96
C SER A 108 4.24 28.46 -9.77
N CYS A 109 5.55 28.19 -9.67
CA CYS A 109 6.56 29.24 -9.54
C CYS A 109 7.94 28.79 -10.02
N THR A 110 8.86 29.75 -10.14
CA THR A 110 10.27 29.49 -10.42
C THR A 110 11.14 30.44 -9.60
N ALA A 111 12.07 29.88 -8.83
CA ALA A 111 13.06 30.61 -8.06
C ALA A 111 14.16 31.20 -8.97
N PRO A 112 14.85 32.28 -8.56
CA PRO A 112 16.01 32.80 -9.29
C PRO A 112 17.17 31.80 -9.46
N SER A 113 17.24 30.77 -8.61
CA SER A 113 18.20 29.66 -8.72
C SER A 113 17.92 28.73 -9.90
N GLY A 114 16.72 28.79 -10.50
CA GLY A 114 16.25 27.86 -11.52
C GLY A 114 15.36 26.75 -10.98
N ALA A 115 15.21 26.62 -9.66
CA ALA A 115 14.28 25.66 -9.07
C ALA A 115 12.83 26.03 -9.44
N SER A 116 12.00 25.08 -9.82
CA SER A 116 10.58 25.30 -10.10
C SER A 116 9.71 24.33 -9.32
N PHE A 117 8.51 24.78 -8.98
CA PHE A 117 7.47 23.98 -8.36
C PHE A 117 6.18 24.18 -9.15
N ASP A 118 5.43 23.10 -9.36
CA ASP A 118 4.11 23.12 -9.96
C ASP A 118 3.21 22.08 -9.29
N GLY A 119 2.14 22.53 -8.63
CA GLY A 119 1.13 21.63 -8.06
C GLY A 119 0.70 22.01 -6.65
N TYR A 120 0.43 21.00 -5.83
CA TYR A 120 0.02 21.14 -4.43
C TYR A 120 0.58 19.99 -3.60
N VAL A 121 1.22 20.27 -2.47
CA VAL A 121 1.61 19.23 -1.51
C VAL A 121 1.39 19.75 -0.10
N PHE A 122 0.76 18.94 0.73
CA PHE A 122 0.75 19.12 2.16
C PHE A 122 1.72 18.13 2.78
N ALA A 123 2.61 18.59 3.66
CA ALA A 123 3.41 17.67 4.46
C ALA A 123 3.60 18.16 5.88
N TYR A 124 3.98 17.20 6.70
CA TYR A 124 4.19 17.38 8.10
C TYR A 124 5.20 16.36 8.59
N GLU A 125 6.01 16.82 9.52
CA GLU A 125 6.99 16.00 10.21
C GLU A 125 6.87 16.32 11.69
N ALA A 126 6.85 15.29 12.51
CA ALA A 126 6.94 15.44 13.95
C ALA A 126 7.80 14.35 14.56
N GLN A 127 8.44 14.69 15.67
CA GLN A 127 9.32 13.81 16.42
C GLN A 127 8.96 13.88 17.91
N GLY A 128 9.02 12.74 18.59
CA GLY A 128 8.77 12.63 20.01
C GLY A 128 7.31 12.88 20.41
N VAL A 129 6.36 12.62 19.51
CA VAL A 129 4.94 12.87 19.77
C VAL A 129 4.37 11.74 20.63
N LEU A 130 3.94 12.06 21.85
CA LEU A 130 3.24 11.10 22.69
C LEU A 130 1.82 10.87 22.16
N ASP A 131 1.52 9.66 21.70
CA ASP A 131 0.14 9.23 21.45
C ASP A 131 -0.56 8.97 22.80
N PRO A 132 -1.58 9.77 23.17
CA PRO A 132 -2.26 9.61 24.45
C PRO A 132 -3.06 8.30 24.57
N TYR A 133 -3.32 7.61 23.45
CA TYR A 133 -4.12 6.37 23.46
C TYR A 133 -3.26 5.13 23.69
N SER A 134 -2.19 4.96 22.91
CA SER A 134 -1.27 3.83 23.06
C SER A 134 -0.16 4.05 24.10
N GLY A 135 0.14 5.32 24.42
CA GLY A 135 1.34 5.68 25.20
C GLY A 135 2.63 5.64 24.38
N MET A 136 2.54 5.44 23.06
CA MET A 136 3.68 5.43 22.15
C MET A 136 4.31 6.80 22.01
N ILE A 137 5.63 6.83 21.84
CA ILE A 137 6.35 7.99 21.32
C ILE A 137 6.52 7.78 19.83
N LEU A 138 5.92 8.66 19.02
CA LEU A 138 5.88 8.59 17.57
C LEU A 138 6.81 9.63 16.94
N ASP A 139 7.56 9.17 15.94
CA ASP A 139 8.26 9.97 14.95
C ASP A 139 7.60 9.68 13.60
N TYR A 140 7.15 10.69 12.88
CA TYR A 140 6.54 10.46 11.57
C TYR A 140 6.76 11.61 10.61
N TRP A 141 6.84 11.24 9.34
CA TRP A 141 6.81 12.12 8.20
C TRP A 141 5.66 11.69 7.30
N TYR A 142 4.84 12.63 6.85
CA TYR A 142 3.85 12.37 5.82
C TYR A 142 3.82 13.48 4.79
N ALA A 143 3.52 13.12 3.54
CA ALA A 143 3.18 14.05 2.48
C ALA A 143 1.96 13.55 1.70
N PHE A 144 1.05 14.45 1.36
CA PHE A 144 -0.12 14.19 0.54
C PHE A 144 -0.32 15.30 -0.49
N GLY A 145 -0.52 14.94 -1.75
CA GLY A 145 -0.81 15.92 -2.80
C GLY A 145 -0.45 15.44 -4.20
N GLY A 146 -0.12 16.40 -5.07
CA GLY A 146 0.29 16.18 -6.45
C GLY A 146 1.14 17.35 -6.92
N ALA A 147 2.44 17.16 -7.12
CA ALA A 147 3.33 18.20 -7.62
C ALA A 147 4.51 17.65 -8.43
N THR A 148 5.05 18.51 -9.28
CA THR A 148 6.35 18.37 -9.90
C THR A 148 7.30 19.44 -9.35
N VAL A 149 8.50 19.03 -8.97
CA VAL A 149 9.56 19.94 -8.53
C VAL A 149 10.77 19.70 -9.42
N SER A 150 11.35 20.75 -9.99
CA SER A 150 12.63 20.65 -10.69
C SER A 150 13.66 21.47 -9.93
N VAL A 151 14.82 20.89 -9.64
CA VAL A 151 15.90 21.56 -8.91
C VAL A 151 16.94 22.12 -9.89
N PRO A 152 17.80 23.08 -9.48
CA PRO A 152 18.78 23.70 -10.37
C PRO A 152 19.80 22.73 -11.02
N GLY A 153 19.97 21.54 -10.45
CA GLY A 153 20.84 20.48 -10.98
C GLY A 153 20.27 19.75 -12.21
N GLY A 154 18.98 19.91 -12.50
CA GLY A 154 18.27 19.17 -13.53
C GLY A 154 17.36 18.08 -12.97
N ASP A 155 17.61 17.64 -11.73
CA ASP A 155 16.81 16.62 -11.07
C ASP A 155 15.35 17.07 -10.89
N ARG A 156 14.42 16.14 -10.97
CA ARG A 156 12.97 16.29 -10.97
C ARG A 156 12.32 15.28 -10.02
N LEU A 157 11.54 15.81 -9.09
CA LEU A 157 10.65 15.07 -8.20
C LEU A 157 9.25 15.12 -8.78
N GLU A 158 8.64 13.95 -8.95
CA GLU A 158 7.21 13.79 -9.15
C GLU A 158 6.63 13.12 -7.91
N LEU A 159 5.65 13.77 -7.31
CA LEU A 159 4.95 13.26 -6.14
C LEU A 159 3.45 13.36 -6.40
N GLY A 160 2.73 12.24 -6.31
CA GLY A 160 1.29 12.16 -6.43
C GLY A 160 0.74 11.15 -5.43
N GLY A 161 -0.29 11.53 -4.68
CA GLY A 161 -0.95 10.69 -3.67
C GLY A 161 -0.40 10.90 -2.26
N LEU A 162 -0.25 9.82 -1.48
CA LEU A 162 0.13 9.79 -0.07
C LEU A 162 1.42 8.99 0.13
N ALA A 163 2.39 9.57 0.82
CA ALA A 163 3.53 8.87 1.37
C ALA A 163 3.61 9.13 2.88
N LEU A 164 3.74 8.08 3.68
CA LEU A 164 3.85 8.13 5.13
C LEU A 164 4.93 7.17 5.59
N VAL A 165 5.84 7.66 6.43
CA VAL A 165 6.74 6.84 7.25
C VAL A 165 6.50 7.22 8.69
N GLN A 166 6.27 6.23 9.53
CA GLN A 166 6.12 6.41 10.96
C GLN A 166 6.90 5.33 11.71
N GLU A 167 7.61 5.77 12.75
CA GLU A 167 8.27 4.93 13.72
C GLU A 167 7.67 5.25 15.09
N GLY A 168 7.42 4.22 15.88
CA GLY A 168 6.82 4.37 17.20
C GLY A 168 7.47 3.47 18.21
N THR A 169 7.61 3.94 19.44
CA THR A 169 8.19 3.16 20.53
C THR A 169 7.30 3.19 21.77
N ILE A 170 7.08 2.03 22.39
CA ILE A 170 6.46 1.91 23.72
C ILE A 170 7.54 1.49 24.71
N ASN A 171 7.70 2.27 25.77
CA ASN A 171 8.61 1.98 26.88
C ASN A 171 7.80 1.70 28.17
N ASP A 172 7.07 0.58 28.20
CA ASP A 172 6.29 0.12 29.38
C ASP A 172 6.82 -1.21 29.93
N GLY A 173 8.13 -1.29 30.16
CA GLY A 173 8.81 -2.47 30.72
C GLY A 173 9.23 -3.53 29.69
N VAL A 174 8.71 -3.47 28.46
CA VAL A 174 9.21 -4.14 27.27
C VAL A 174 9.23 -3.11 26.15
N ASP A 175 10.36 -3.01 25.45
CA ASP A 175 10.47 -2.13 24.28
C ASP A 175 9.69 -2.78 23.13
N ILE A 176 8.70 -2.07 22.61
CA ILE A 176 7.93 -2.45 21.42
C ILE A 176 8.14 -1.35 20.40
N ASN A 177 8.65 -1.72 19.23
CA ASN A 177 8.78 -0.83 18.08
C ASN A 177 7.62 -1.08 17.12
N VAL A 178 7.09 0.00 16.54
CA VAL A 178 6.11 -0.08 15.45
C VAL A 178 6.66 0.70 14.29
N TYR A 179 6.64 0.09 13.10
CA TYR A 179 7.02 0.71 11.85
C TYR A 179 5.79 0.74 10.94
N VAL A 180 5.49 1.90 10.38
CA VAL A 180 4.45 2.05 9.38
C VAL A 180 5.06 2.71 8.15
N SER A 181 4.80 2.10 7.00
CA SER A 181 5.09 2.69 5.70
C SER A 181 3.82 2.61 4.86
N GLN A 182 3.38 3.73 4.30
CA GLN A 182 2.25 3.76 3.38
C GLN A 182 2.61 4.56 2.14
N LEU A 183 2.38 3.96 0.98
CA LEU A 183 2.53 4.53 -0.34
C LEU A 183 1.20 4.36 -1.05
N GLN A 184 0.61 5.44 -1.54
CA GLN A 184 -0.59 5.39 -2.39
C GLN A 184 -0.43 6.45 -3.47
N GLY A 185 -0.31 6.07 -4.73
CA GLY A 185 -0.15 7.02 -5.84
C GLY A 185 1.14 6.79 -6.63
N SER A 186 1.78 7.85 -7.11
CA SER A 186 2.92 7.77 -8.03
C SER A 186 4.05 8.66 -7.56
N PHE A 187 5.26 8.11 -7.53
CA PHE A 187 6.45 8.78 -7.03
C PHE A 187 7.62 8.52 -7.98
N ALA A 188 8.36 9.57 -8.32
CA ALA A 188 9.59 9.45 -9.11
C ALA A 188 10.61 10.51 -8.67
N TRP A 189 11.88 10.11 -8.59
CA TRP A 189 13.00 11.01 -8.31
C TRP A 189 14.22 10.55 -9.09
N ASP A 190 14.86 11.45 -9.82
CA ASP A 190 16.08 11.19 -10.60
C ASP A 190 17.37 11.73 -9.91
N GLY A 191 17.25 12.27 -8.70
CA GLY A 191 18.36 12.73 -7.89
C GLY A 191 19.06 11.62 -7.09
N ALA A 192 20.12 11.99 -6.38
CA ALA A 192 21.01 11.02 -5.72
C ALA A 192 20.34 10.18 -4.61
N GLU A 193 19.26 10.69 -4.01
CA GLU A 193 18.49 10.00 -2.96
C GLU A 193 17.73 8.78 -3.48
N ALA A 194 17.51 8.66 -4.79
CA ALA A 194 16.90 7.47 -5.39
C ALA A 194 17.87 6.28 -5.49
N ALA A 195 19.19 6.53 -5.49
CA ALA A 195 20.20 5.52 -5.76
C ALA A 195 20.17 4.37 -4.72
N GLY A 196 20.04 3.13 -5.19
CA GLY A 196 19.92 1.94 -4.35
C GLY A 196 18.53 1.73 -3.72
N THR A 197 17.53 2.48 -4.18
CA THR A 197 16.14 2.41 -3.67
C THR A 197 15.17 2.11 -4.80
N TRP A 198 13.93 1.74 -4.48
CA TRP A 198 12.92 1.44 -5.49
C TRP A 198 12.56 2.63 -6.37
N LEU A 199 12.82 3.86 -5.93
CA LEU A 199 12.61 5.07 -6.73
C LEU A 199 13.52 5.14 -7.98
N GLU A 200 14.61 4.37 -8.04
CA GLU A 200 15.45 4.30 -9.25
C GLU A 200 14.96 3.25 -10.28
N THR A 201 13.87 2.56 -9.96
CA THR A 201 13.31 1.45 -10.76
C THR A 201 11.93 1.78 -11.33
N ASP A 202 11.37 0.86 -12.10
CA ASP A 202 10.01 0.97 -12.65
C ASP A 202 8.92 0.40 -11.70
N ILE A 203 9.24 0.22 -10.41
CA ILE A 203 8.25 -0.22 -9.41
C ILE A 203 7.21 0.89 -9.18
N ASP A 204 5.94 0.51 -9.25
CA ASP A 204 4.78 1.38 -9.04
C ASP A 204 3.96 0.85 -7.86
N PRO A 205 4.15 1.38 -6.63
CA PRO A 205 3.56 0.83 -5.42
C PRO A 205 2.30 1.57 -4.95
N ASP A 206 1.33 0.78 -4.51
CA ASP A 206 0.22 1.20 -3.64
C ASP A 206 0.20 0.22 -2.46
N LEU A 207 1.03 0.47 -1.45
CA LEU A 207 1.39 -0.52 -0.43
C LEU A 207 1.30 0.10 0.98
N THR A 208 0.67 -0.62 1.89
CA THR A 208 0.67 -0.34 3.33
C THR A 208 1.38 -1.46 4.08
N LEU A 209 2.38 -1.08 4.86
CA LEU A 209 3.12 -1.94 5.77
C LEU A 209 2.89 -1.48 7.20
N TYR A 210 2.54 -2.42 8.07
CA TYR A 210 2.48 -2.20 9.51
C TYR A 210 3.23 -3.33 10.21
N ILE A 211 4.32 -3.00 10.89
CA ILE A 211 5.21 -3.96 11.52
C ILE A 211 5.26 -3.67 13.01
N THR A 212 5.09 -4.71 13.82
CA THR A 212 5.38 -4.67 15.25
C THR A 212 6.62 -5.50 15.53
N ASP A 213 7.63 -4.91 16.14
CA ASP A 213 8.89 -5.54 16.52
C ASP A 213 9.03 -5.53 18.04
N ILE A 214 9.41 -6.68 18.60
CA ILE A 214 9.69 -6.85 20.03
C ILE A 214 11.16 -7.28 20.16
N PRO A 215 12.11 -6.33 20.24
CA PRO A 215 13.55 -6.64 20.26
C PRO A 215 13.97 -7.61 21.36
N LEU A 216 13.33 -7.55 22.53
CA LEU A 216 13.61 -8.44 23.65
C LEU A 216 13.38 -9.92 23.30
N LEU A 217 12.43 -10.18 22.40
CA LEU A 217 12.08 -11.52 21.93
C LEU A 217 12.76 -11.89 20.62
N ASN A 218 13.39 -10.92 19.94
CA ASN A 218 13.89 -11.07 18.57
C ASN A 218 12.79 -11.62 17.65
N SER A 219 11.64 -10.96 17.67
CA SER A 219 10.39 -11.47 17.11
C SER A 219 9.53 -10.31 16.63
N ALA A 220 8.80 -10.51 15.55
CA ALA A 220 7.99 -9.49 14.92
C ALA A 220 6.68 -10.04 14.34
N SER A 221 5.77 -9.14 14.01
CA SER A 221 4.64 -9.41 13.13
C SER A 221 4.56 -8.34 12.05
N THR A 222 4.05 -8.73 10.89
CA THR A 222 3.96 -7.86 9.72
C THR A 222 2.58 -8.01 9.11
N PHE A 223 1.90 -6.87 8.96
CA PHE A 223 0.69 -6.69 8.16
C PHE A 223 1.06 -6.00 6.85
N VAL A 224 0.55 -6.54 5.74
CA VAL A 224 0.77 -6.03 4.38
C VAL A 224 -0.59 -5.92 3.67
N ASP A 225 -0.84 -4.77 3.05
CA ASP A 225 -2.03 -4.54 2.25
C ASP A 225 -1.69 -3.69 1.02
N GLY A 226 -2.40 -3.89 -0.09
CA GLY A 226 -2.14 -3.18 -1.35
C GLY A 226 -1.32 -4.00 -2.34
N GLY A 227 -0.26 -3.46 -2.94
CA GLY A 227 0.50 -4.16 -3.98
C GLY A 227 1.49 -3.28 -4.73
N PHE A 228 2.19 -3.90 -5.67
CA PHE A 228 3.09 -3.18 -6.58
C PHE A 228 3.32 -3.96 -7.86
N GLY A 229 3.55 -3.21 -8.94
CA GLY A 229 4.03 -3.74 -10.22
C GLY A 229 5.53 -3.52 -10.43
N GLY A 230 6.01 -3.80 -11.64
CA GLY A 230 7.39 -3.54 -12.03
C GLY A 230 8.36 -4.69 -11.75
N LEU A 231 7.86 -5.87 -11.40
CA LEU A 231 8.64 -7.09 -11.16
C LEU A 231 8.87 -7.85 -12.47
N ASP A 232 9.66 -7.29 -13.40
CA ASP A 232 9.88 -7.88 -14.73
C ASP A 232 8.58 -8.20 -15.50
N GLY A 233 7.59 -7.33 -15.34
CA GLY A 233 6.24 -7.46 -15.92
C GLY A 233 5.22 -8.15 -15.03
N TRP A 234 5.65 -8.76 -13.92
CA TRP A 234 4.76 -9.24 -12.87
C TRP A 234 4.27 -8.11 -11.96
N ALA A 235 3.17 -8.38 -11.26
CA ALA A 235 2.68 -7.55 -10.16
C ALA A 235 2.10 -8.43 -9.05
N ILE A 236 2.11 -7.91 -7.82
CA ILE A 236 1.50 -8.55 -6.65
C ILE A 236 0.39 -7.67 -6.07
N ALA A 237 -0.63 -8.32 -5.52
CA ALA A 237 -1.67 -7.74 -4.69
C ALA A 237 -1.78 -8.53 -3.37
N PHE A 238 -1.73 -7.81 -2.27
CA PHE A 238 -2.01 -8.22 -0.91
C PHE A 238 -3.43 -7.77 -0.54
N ASP A 239 -4.16 -8.59 0.21
CA ASP A 239 -5.50 -8.32 0.75
C ASP A 239 -5.46 -8.59 2.25
N GLU A 240 -5.10 -7.57 3.03
CA GLU A 240 -5.00 -7.62 4.50
C GLU A 240 -4.19 -8.82 5.04
N ASN A 241 -3.06 -9.14 4.42
CA ASN A 241 -2.27 -10.32 4.78
C ASN A 241 -1.41 -10.06 6.02
N ILE A 242 -1.30 -11.05 6.90
CA ILE A 242 -0.56 -10.96 8.15
C ILE A 242 0.34 -12.18 8.34
N ILE A 243 1.55 -11.96 8.83
CA ILE A 243 2.42 -13.02 9.33
C ILE A 243 2.90 -12.69 10.74
N PHE A 244 2.97 -13.71 11.58
CA PHE A 244 3.42 -13.64 12.96
C PHE A 244 4.57 -14.62 13.19
N ASP A 245 5.60 -14.17 13.90
CA ASP A 245 6.66 -15.06 14.36
C ASP A 245 6.16 -16.04 15.45
N GLU A 246 6.71 -17.26 15.51
CA GLU A 246 6.31 -18.30 16.48
C GLU A 246 6.43 -17.84 17.93
N VAL A 247 7.40 -16.96 18.25
CA VAL A 247 7.65 -16.48 19.61
C VAL A 247 6.52 -15.57 20.09
N LEU A 248 5.76 -14.94 19.18
CA LEU A 248 4.55 -14.17 19.51
C LEU A 248 3.33 -15.05 19.79
N GLY A 249 3.49 -16.38 19.71
CA GLY A 249 2.41 -17.34 19.92
C GLY A 249 1.72 -17.79 18.64
N SER A 250 2.27 -17.43 17.48
CA SER A 250 1.79 -17.93 16.19
C SER A 250 1.82 -19.45 16.16
N SER A 251 0.76 -20.05 15.61
CA SER A 251 0.72 -21.47 15.28
C SER A 251 1.46 -21.77 13.96
N CYS A 252 1.81 -20.72 13.19
CA CYS A 252 2.34 -20.75 11.83
C CYS A 252 3.33 -19.60 11.60
N ASP A 253 4.64 -19.82 11.71
CA ASP A 253 5.67 -18.77 11.57
C ASP A 253 6.26 -18.65 10.17
N ARG A 254 5.76 -19.47 9.23
CA ARG A 254 6.31 -19.61 7.88
C ARG A 254 5.32 -19.26 6.78
N GLU A 255 4.11 -18.91 7.16
CA GLU A 255 3.01 -18.77 6.24
C GLU A 255 2.20 -17.53 6.60
N ILE A 256 1.96 -16.72 5.58
CA ILE A 256 1.14 -15.52 5.68
C ILE A 256 -0.34 -15.92 5.64
N SER A 257 -1.22 -15.10 6.22
CA SER A 257 -2.66 -15.33 6.13
C SER A 257 -3.23 -14.91 4.78
N GLY A 258 -4.37 -15.50 4.41
CA GLY A 258 -5.25 -14.96 3.37
C GLY A 258 -4.83 -15.29 1.93
N THR A 259 -5.18 -14.41 1.00
CA THR A 259 -4.94 -14.61 -0.43
C THR A 259 -3.95 -13.57 -0.94
N LEU A 260 -3.02 -14.00 -1.78
CA LEU A 260 -2.15 -13.14 -2.56
C LEU A 260 -2.53 -13.25 -4.04
N GLY A 261 -2.75 -12.12 -4.69
CA GLY A 261 -2.96 -12.05 -6.13
C GLY A 261 -1.62 -11.82 -6.83
N ILE A 262 -1.33 -12.58 -7.87
CA ILE A 262 -0.16 -12.37 -8.72
C ILE A 262 -0.62 -12.20 -10.16
N ARG A 263 -0.15 -11.13 -10.81
CA ARG A 263 -0.44 -10.85 -12.21
C ARG A 263 0.77 -11.18 -13.07
N SER A 264 0.60 -12.05 -14.05
CA SER A 264 1.64 -12.39 -15.01
C SER A 264 1.86 -11.30 -16.07
N PRO A 265 3.00 -11.32 -16.80
CA PRO A 265 3.33 -10.33 -17.83
C PRO A 265 2.34 -10.23 -19.00
N ASP A 266 1.56 -11.29 -19.26
CA ASP A 266 0.49 -11.30 -20.26
C ASP A 266 -0.86 -10.83 -19.70
N GLY A 267 -0.92 -10.46 -18.42
CA GLY A 267 -2.03 -9.79 -17.78
C GLY A 267 -3.02 -10.69 -17.06
N HIS A 268 -2.75 -12.00 -16.98
CA HIS A 268 -3.56 -12.96 -16.24
C HIS A 268 -3.32 -12.88 -14.73
N TRP A 269 -4.36 -13.07 -13.92
CA TRP A 269 -4.29 -13.10 -12.46
C TRP A 269 -4.37 -14.53 -11.93
N TYR A 270 -3.53 -14.80 -10.93
CA TYR A 270 -3.47 -16.04 -10.17
C TYR A 270 -3.66 -15.71 -8.71
N ASP A 271 -4.65 -16.31 -8.06
CA ASP A 271 -4.91 -16.14 -6.64
C ASP A 271 -4.26 -17.29 -5.89
N VAL A 272 -3.43 -17.00 -4.90
CA VAL A 272 -2.77 -18.01 -4.08
C VAL A 272 -3.24 -17.85 -2.64
N ARG A 273 -3.95 -18.86 -2.16
CA ARG A 273 -4.53 -18.87 -0.82
C ARG A 273 -3.63 -19.64 0.14
N PHE A 274 -3.25 -18.98 1.21
CA PHE A 274 -2.47 -19.52 2.32
C PHE A 274 -3.34 -19.67 3.57
N ASP A 275 -2.97 -20.60 4.43
CA ASP A 275 -3.69 -20.98 5.64
C ASP A 275 -3.09 -20.35 6.92
N GLY A 276 -2.19 -19.37 6.79
CA GLY A 276 -1.60 -18.65 7.93
C GLY A 276 -2.65 -17.95 8.82
N PRO A 277 -2.32 -17.71 10.11
CA PRO A 277 -3.27 -17.19 11.09
C PRO A 277 -3.68 -15.74 10.80
N VAL A 278 -4.97 -15.45 10.85
CA VAL A 278 -5.50 -14.09 10.59
C VAL A 278 -5.38 -13.14 11.80
N ASP A 279 -5.12 -13.67 12.99
CA ASP A 279 -4.81 -12.91 14.21
C ASP A 279 -3.94 -13.72 15.17
N GLU A 280 -3.38 -13.09 16.21
CA GLU A 280 -2.46 -13.74 17.15
C GLU A 280 -3.11 -14.84 18.01
N THR A 281 -4.43 -14.97 17.97
CA THR A 281 -5.19 -16.00 18.70
C THR A 281 -5.68 -17.14 17.81
N ASP A 282 -5.48 -17.02 16.50
CA ASP A 282 -5.89 -18.03 15.54
C ASP A 282 -4.93 -19.22 15.53
N MET A 283 -5.52 -20.41 15.52
CA MET A 283 -4.81 -21.68 15.71
C MET A 283 -4.91 -22.51 14.43
N VAL A 284 -3.90 -22.41 13.59
CA VAL A 284 -3.71 -23.19 12.37
C VAL A 284 -3.14 -24.57 12.73
N PRO A 285 -3.69 -25.67 12.19
CA PRO A 285 -3.09 -26.98 12.32
C PRO A 285 -1.65 -26.98 11.79
N GLN A 286 -0.70 -27.55 12.55
CA GLN A 286 0.70 -27.59 12.11
C GLN A 286 0.93 -28.34 10.78
N SER A 287 -0.01 -29.17 10.35
CA SER A 287 0.03 -29.83 9.05
C SER A 287 -0.32 -28.93 7.88
N GLU A 288 -1.00 -27.82 8.13
CA GLU A 288 -1.36 -26.78 7.15
C GLU A 288 -0.26 -25.71 7.08
N CYS A 289 0.56 -25.58 8.14
CA CYS A 289 1.72 -24.69 8.21
C CYS A 289 2.97 -25.19 7.48
N ASP A 290 2.88 -25.43 6.18
CA ASP A 290 4.01 -25.88 5.35
C ASP A 290 4.64 -24.77 4.50
N GLY A 291 4.06 -23.56 4.51
CA GLY A 291 4.52 -22.43 3.71
C GLY A 291 4.10 -22.52 2.24
N CYS A 292 3.11 -23.37 1.93
CA CYS A 292 2.58 -23.56 0.61
C CYS A 292 1.10 -23.15 0.56
N GLY A 293 0.73 -22.46 -0.51
CA GLY A 293 -0.63 -22.02 -0.78
C GLY A 293 -1.23 -22.75 -1.96
N THR A 294 -2.56 -22.84 -1.98
CA THR A 294 -3.30 -23.36 -3.14
C THR A 294 -3.49 -22.25 -4.17
N ALA A 295 -2.99 -22.47 -5.39
CA ALA A 295 -3.09 -21.55 -6.51
C ALA A 295 -4.36 -21.80 -7.32
N TYR A 296 -5.03 -20.71 -7.68
CA TYR A 296 -6.24 -20.66 -8.47
C TYR A 296 -6.06 -19.78 -9.71
N PHE A 297 -6.62 -20.21 -10.83
CA PHE A 297 -6.73 -19.43 -12.05
C PHE A 297 -8.21 -19.34 -12.44
N GLN A 298 -8.75 -18.12 -12.49
CA GLN A 298 -10.20 -17.89 -12.73
C GLN A 298 -11.12 -18.68 -11.78
N GLY A 299 -10.67 -18.89 -10.54
CA GLY A 299 -11.40 -19.63 -9.51
C GLY A 299 -11.27 -21.17 -9.61
N GLU A 300 -10.55 -21.69 -10.60
CA GLU A 300 -10.23 -23.12 -10.69
C GLU A 300 -8.87 -23.41 -10.06
N GLU A 301 -8.79 -24.44 -9.22
CA GLU A 301 -7.55 -24.89 -8.58
C GLU A 301 -6.59 -25.46 -9.64
N ILE A 302 -5.38 -24.89 -9.71
CA ILE A 302 -4.34 -25.30 -10.66
C ILE A 302 -3.17 -26.03 -9.98
N GLY A 303 -3.07 -25.96 -8.65
CA GLY A 303 -2.11 -26.72 -7.85
C GLY A 303 -1.60 -25.94 -6.64
N GLU A 304 -0.43 -26.33 -6.15
CA GLU A 304 0.20 -25.78 -4.95
C GLU A 304 1.47 -25.00 -5.32
N VAL A 305 1.72 -23.89 -4.62
CA VAL A 305 2.93 -23.07 -4.75
C VAL A 305 3.49 -22.78 -3.36
N CYS A 306 4.81 -22.82 -3.20
CA CYS A 306 5.46 -22.61 -1.91
C CYS A 306 6.30 -21.34 -1.93
N THR A 307 6.26 -20.58 -0.84
CA THR A 307 6.95 -19.29 -0.71
C THR A 307 7.53 -19.15 0.70
N ASP A 308 8.73 -18.60 0.80
CA ASP A 308 9.34 -18.27 2.09
C ASP A 308 8.98 -16.85 2.52
N PHE A 309 8.10 -16.75 3.53
CA PHE A 309 7.64 -15.47 4.08
C PHE A 309 8.50 -14.91 5.22
N ARG A 310 9.54 -15.65 5.65
CA ARG A 310 10.44 -15.19 6.73
C ARG A 310 11.17 -13.86 6.46
N PRO A 311 11.44 -13.42 5.22
CA PRO A 311 11.95 -12.08 4.96
C PRO A 311 11.05 -10.97 5.54
N LEU A 312 9.74 -11.19 5.64
CA LEU A 312 8.80 -10.26 6.28
C LEU A 312 8.88 -10.25 7.81
N LEU A 313 9.70 -11.09 8.43
CA LEU A 313 9.90 -11.19 9.87
C LEU A 313 11.36 -10.92 10.29
N THR A 314 12.29 -10.85 9.32
CA THR A 314 13.73 -10.85 9.58
C THR A 314 14.44 -9.70 8.90
N TRP A 315 14.95 -8.77 9.69
CA TRP A 315 15.78 -7.66 9.22
C TRP A 315 16.91 -7.35 10.22
N GLY A 316 17.71 -6.32 9.92
CA GLY A 316 18.75 -5.83 10.81
C GLY A 316 18.16 -5.01 11.96
N ALA A 317 18.54 -3.73 12.05
CA ALA A 317 18.05 -2.85 13.12
C ALA A 317 16.62 -2.34 12.89
N LYS A 318 16.18 -2.28 11.63
CA LYS A 318 14.88 -1.77 11.20
C LYS A 318 14.51 -2.41 9.84
N PRO A 319 13.21 -2.46 9.48
CA PRO A 319 12.76 -3.12 8.25
C PRO A 319 13.23 -2.43 6.96
N TRP A 320 13.56 -1.13 7.01
CA TRP A 320 14.13 -0.33 5.91
C TRP A 320 15.08 0.76 6.43
#